data_AF-A0A3E0K9K2-F1
#
_entry.id   AF-A0A3E0K9K2-F1
#
_cell.length_a   1.000
_cell.length_b   1.000
_cell.length_c   1.000
_cell.angle_alpha   90.00
_cell.angle_beta   90.00
_cell.angle_gamma   90.00
#
_symmetry.space_group_name_H-M   'P 1'
#
loop_
_entity.id
_entity.type
_entity.pdbx_description
1 polymer ?
#
loop_
_entity_poly.entity_id
_entity_poly.type
_entity_poly.pdbx_seq_one_letter_code
_entity_poly.pdbx_strand_id
1 'polypeptide(L)'
;MSTHAERHVVVFPDGQAFDFVVEQDGRELWRWSAGRAFSQAVVRRALEPGRLYLFTAAWDGRDAAGRPVIGEVQVRAVLTAEQPLAAPPAPLHLD
;
A
#
# COMPACT_ATOMS: atom_id res chain seq x y z
N MET A 1 -20.59 -1.86 -28.31
CA MET A 1 -19.27 -2.03 -27.67
C MET A 1 -18.88 -0.70 -27.06
N SER A 2 -19.14 -0.49 -25.77
CA SER A 2 -18.82 0.77 -25.09
C SER A 2 -17.52 0.60 -24.31
N THR A 3 -16.43 1.07 -24.91
CA THR A 3 -15.09 1.11 -24.35
C THR A 3 -15.09 2.07 -23.16
N HIS A 4 -14.74 1.60 -21.97
CA HIS A 4 -14.71 2.43 -20.77
C HIS A 4 -13.52 3.40 -20.85
N ALA A 5 -13.76 4.60 -21.38
CA ALA A 5 -12.78 5.66 -21.56
C ALA A 5 -12.94 6.78 -20.51
N GLU A 6 -13.61 6.51 -19.39
CA GLU A 6 -13.82 7.53 -18.37
C GLU A 6 -12.62 7.60 -17.43
N ARG A 7 -11.97 8.77 -17.40
CA ARG A 7 -11.00 9.13 -16.37
C ARG A 7 -11.68 9.03 -15.01
N HIS A 8 -11.13 8.22 -14.12
CA HIS A 8 -11.68 8.03 -12.79
C HIS A 8 -10.95 8.93 -11.79
N VAL A 9 -11.69 9.69 -10.98
CA VAL A 9 -11.09 10.50 -9.92
C VAL A 9 -11.07 9.69 -8.63
N VAL A 10 -9.87 9.47 -8.10
CA VAL A 10 -9.64 8.85 -6.80
C VAL A 10 -9.32 9.95 -5.79
N VAL A 11 -10.00 9.91 -4.65
CA VAL A 11 -9.81 10.89 -3.56
C VAL A 11 -9.07 10.21 -2.41
N PHE A 12 -8.01 10.85 -1.93
CA PHE A 12 -7.25 10.45 -0.75
C PHE A 12 -7.54 11.45 0.37
N PRO A 13 -7.92 10.98 1.58
CA PRO A 13 -8.26 11.85 2.69
C PRO A 13 -7.12 12.77 3.13
N ASP A 14 -5.88 12.32 2.95
CA ASP A 14 -4.67 13.05 3.34
C ASP A 14 -3.51 12.78 2.35
N GLY A 15 -2.28 13.15 2.73
CA GLY A 15 -1.09 12.96 1.91
C GLY A 15 -0.65 11.49 1.73
N GLN A 16 -1.25 10.54 2.43
CA GLN A 16 -0.97 9.11 2.27
C GLN A 16 -1.79 8.55 1.10
N ALA A 17 -1.11 8.12 0.04
CA ALA A 17 -1.77 7.52 -1.13
C ALA A 17 -1.79 5.98 -1.10
N PHE A 18 -0.88 5.37 -0.35
CA PHE A 18 -0.76 3.93 -0.22
C PHE A 18 -0.18 3.53 1.14
N ASP A 19 -0.30 2.24 1.45
CA ASP A 19 0.44 1.60 2.52
C ASP A 19 0.86 0.19 2.13
N PHE A 20 1.93 -0.30 2.75
CA PHE A 20 2.33 -1.70 2.69
C PHE A 20 2.43 -2.24 4.11
N VAL A 21 1.84 -3.41 4.34
CA VAL A 21 1.82 -4.09 5.63
C VAL A 21 2.42 -5.48 5.46
N VAL A 22 3.37 -5.82 6.32
CA VAL A 22 3.93 -7.17 6.42
C VAL A 22 3.30 -7.87 7.61
N GLU A 23 2.73 -9.04 7.37
CA GLU A 23 2.10 -9.88 8.39
C GLU A 23 2.76 -11.27 8.43
N GLN A 24 2.84 -11.85 9.61
CA GLN A 24 3.20 -13.26 9.81
C GLN A 24 2.25 -13.85 10.85
N ASP A 25 1.61 -14.97 10.51
CA ASP A 25 0.62 -15.64 11.38
C ASP A 25 -0.50 -14.70 11.89
N GLY A 26 -0.93 -13.77 11.03
CA GLY A 26 -1.96 -12.77 11.37
C GLY A 26 -1.48 -11.62 12.26
N ARG A 27 -0.18 -11.55 12.57
CA ARG A 27 0.43 -10.43 13.31
C ARG A 27 1.14 -9.47 12.36
N GLU A 28 0.81 -8.20 12.45
CA GLU A 28 1.57 -7.13 11.77
C GLU A 28 2.99 -7.05 12.34
N LEU A 29 3.98 -7.17 11.47
CA LEU A 29 5.40 -7.07 11.79
C LEU A 29 5.95 -5.69 11.46
N TRP A 30 5.50 -5.13 10.35
CA TRP A 30 5.99 -3.88 9.80
C TRP A 30 4.91 -3.21 8.95
N ARG A 31 4.94 -1.88 8.93
CA ARG A 31 4.05 -1.07 8.10
C ARG A 31 4.83 0.12 7.55
N TRP A 32 4.67 0.38 6.26
CA TRP A 32 5.41 1.45 5.57
C TRP A 32 5.11 2.83 6.16
N SER A 33 3.85 3.09 6.50
CA SER A 33 3.41 4.36 7.07
C SER A 33 3.85 4.60 8.52
N ALA A 34 4.33 3.58 9.24
CA ALA A 34 4.74 3.72 10.64
C ALA A 34 5.86 4.77 10.79
N GLY A 35 5.61 5.77 11.64
CA GLY A 35 6.56 6.86 11.90
C GLY A 35 6.66 7.91 10.77
N ARG A 36 5.86 7.81 9.71
CA ARG A 36 5.78 8.83 8.65
C ARG A 36 4.70 9.86 8.98
N ALA A 37 4.98 11.12 8.65
CA ALA A 37 4.00 12.20 8.73
C ALA A 37 3.42 12.48 7.35
N PHE A 38 2.09 12.69 7.29
CA PHE A 38 1.37 13.03 6.07
C PHE A 38 0.64 14.36 6.23
N SER A 39 0.58 15.14 5.15
CA SER A 39 -0.20 16.39 5.13
C SER A 39 -1.68 16.10 5.33
N GLN A 40 -2.40 16.93 6.08
CA GLN A 40 -3.85 16.80 6.27
C GLN A 40 -4.69 17.36 5.09
N ALA A 41 -4.08 17.51 3.92
CA ALA A 41 -4.74 18.02 2.73
C ALA A 41 -5.35 16.89 1.91
N VAL A 42 -6.64 17.00 1.58
CA VAL A 42 -7.32 16.07 0.68
C VAL A 42 -6.71 16.12 -0.72
N VAL A 43 -6.30 14.97 -1.24
CA VAL A 43 -5.67 14.85 -2.57
C VAL A 43 -6.64 14.21 -3.55
N ARG A 44 -6.88 14.85 -4.69
CA ARG A 44 -7.68 14.29 -5.80
C ARG A 44 -6.74 13.93 -6.94
N ARG A 45 -6.75 12.66 -7.36
CA ARG A 45 -5.97 12.19 -8.51
C ARG A 45 -6.88 11.66 -9.60
N ALA A 46 -6.74 12.21 -10.79
CA ALA A 46 -7.32 11.65 -12.00
C ALA A 46 -6.45 10.47 -12.47
N LEU A 47 -7.03 9.28 -12.51
CA LEU A 47 -6.42 8.10 -13.09
C LEU A 47 -6.88 7.95 -14.54
N GLU A 48 -5.92 7.71 -15.43
CA GLU A 48 -6.19 7.58 -16.87
C GLU A 48 -6.46 6.12 -17.19
N PRO A 49 -7.47 5.82 -18.02
CA PRO A 49 -7.65 4.47 -18.55
C PRO A 49 -6.39 3.97 -19.23
N GLY A 50 -6.00 2.72 -18.94
CA GLY A 50 -4.84 2.07 -19.55
C GLY A 50 -3.47 2.55 -19.06
N ARG A 51 -3.40 3.55 -18.18
CA ARG A 51 -2.13 3.99 -17.58
C ARG A 51 -1.79 3.17 -16.34
N LEU A 52 -0.54 2.69 -16.29
CA LEU A 52 0.01 2.07 -15.09
C LEU A 52 0.44 3.13 -14.08
N TYR A 53 -0.02 2.98 -12.85
CA TYR A 53 0.40 3.76 -11.69
C TYR A 53 1.14 2.83 -10.73
N LEU A 54 2.39 3.17 -10.42
CA LEU A 54 3.26 2.34 -9.59
C LEU A 54 3.54 3.02 -8.25
N PHE A 55 3.36 2.27 -7.17
CA PHE A 55 3.73 2.66 -5.81
C PHE A 55 4.73 1.63 -5.30
N THR A 56 5.82 2.09 -4.69
CA THR A 56 6.90 1.22 -4.20
C THR A 56 7.29 1.60 -2.79
N ALA A 57 7.70 0.60 -2.03
CA ALA A 57 8.30 0.73 -0.71
C ALA A 57 9.54 -0.16 -0.65
N ALA A 58 10.55 0.31 0.07
CA ALA A 58 11.68 -0.51 0.47
C ALA A 58 11.46 -0.96 1.91
N TRP A 59 11.70 -2.24 2.16
CA TRP A 59 11.69 -2.86 3.47
C TRP A 59 12.98 -3.64 3.65
N ASP A 60 13.63 -3.48 4.80
CA ASP A 60 14.93 -4.06 5.12
C ASP A 60 14.82 -5.41 5.85
N GLY A 61 13.63 -6.01 5.86
CA GLY A 61 13.38 -7.30 6.51
C GLY A 61 13.31 -7.22 8.02
N ARG A 62 13.09 -6.04 8.61
CA ARG A 62 13.00 -5.86 10.07
C ARG A 62 11.59 -5.53 10.53
N ASP A 63 11.24 -6.03 11.72
CA ASP A 63 9.99 -5.68 12.39
C ASP A 63 10.04 -4.26 12.99
N ALA A 64 8.92 -3.81 13.54
CA ALA A 64 8.81 -2.49 14.18
C ALA A 64 9.78 -2.27 15.37
N ALA A 65 10.36 -3.34 15.94
CA ALA A 65 11.38 -3.26 16.99
C ALA A 65 12.82 -3.36 16.43
N GLY A 66 12.99 -3.38 15.11
CA GLY A 66 14.28 -3.49 14.43
C GLY A 66 14.86 -4.91 14.41
N ARG A 67 14.09 -5.92 14.79
CA ARG A 67 14.54 -7.32 14.79
C ARG A 67 14.37 -7.92 13.39
N PRO A 68 15.34 -8.73 12.91
CA PRO A 68 15.17 -9.45 11.64
C PRO A 68 13.93 -10.33 11.64
N VAL A 69 13.22 -10.34 10.52
CA VAL A 69 12.10 -11.24 10.23
C VAL A 69 12.59 -12.37 9.35
N ILE A 70 12.19 -13.59 9.69
CA ILE A 70 12.57 -14.81 8.97
C ILE A 70 11.33 -15.66 8.67
N GLY A 71 11.44 -16.51 7.66
CA GLY A 71 10.39 -17.42 7.22
C GLY A 71 9.34 -16.76 6.33
N GLU A 72 8.18 -17.39 6.25
CA GLU A 72 7.07 -16.92 5.40
C GLU A 72 6.38 -15.71 6.01
N VAL A 73 6.18 -14.69 5.19
CA VAL A 73 5.36 -13.51 5.49
C VAL A 73 4.37 -13.24 4.37
N GLN A 74 3.35 -12.44 4.67
CA GLN A 74 2.40 -11.92 3.71
C GLN A 74 2.55 -10.41 3.61
N VAL A 75 2.69 -9.89 2.39
CA VAL A 75 2.70 -8.46 2.11
C VAL A 75 1.34 -8.04 1.57
N ARG A 76 0.69 -7.11 2.23
CA ARG A 76 -0.55 -6.47 1.77
C ARG A 76 -0.26 -5.06 1.29
N ALA A 77 -0.80 -4.70 0.14
CA ALA A 77 -0.81 -3.31 -0.35
C ALA A 77 -2.21 -2.74 -0.27
N VAL A 78 -2.35 -1.50 0.17
CA VAL A 78 -3.62 -0.78 0.25
C VAL A 78 -3.47 0.57 -0.45
N LEU A 79 -4.37 0.91 -1.36
CA LEU A 79 -4.57 2.31 -1.75
C LEU A 79 -5.47 2.97 -0.69
N THR A 80 -4.98 4.01 -0.04
CA THR A 80 -5.64 4.70 1.08
C THR A 80 -6.63 5.77 0.61
N ALA A 81 -7.33 5.48 -0.47
CA ALA A 81 -8.40 6.33 -0.98
C ALA A 81 -9.62 6.32 -0.02
N GLU A 82 -10.57 7.23 -0.22
CA GLU A 82 -11.85 7.26 0.52
C GLU A 82 -12.57 5.91 0.51
N GLN A 83 -12.46 5.17 -0.60
CA GLN A 83 -12.78 3.75 -0.67
C GLN A 83 -11.46 2.98 -0.76
N PRO A 84 -10.95 2.42 0.36
CA PRO A 84 -9.68 1.74 0.35
C PRO A 84 -9.70 0.52 -0.57
N LEU A 85 -8.64 0.36 -1.38
CA LEU A 85 -8.50 -0.78 -2.27
C LEU A 85 -7.40 -1.73 -1.78
N ALA A 86 -7.86 -2.86 -1.26
CA ALA A 86 -7.12 -4.09 -0.95
C ALA A 86 -6.47 -4.78 -2.16
N ALA A 87 -5.15 -4.87 -2.27
CA ALA A 87 -4.55 -5.94 -3.08
C ALA A 87 -4.67 -7.29 -2.34
N PRO A 88 -4.81 -8.43 -3.05
CA PRO A 88 -4.60 -9.74 -2.45
C PRO A 88 -3.22 -9.81 -1.77
N PRO A 89 -3.07 -10.48 -0.62
CA PRO A 89 -1.78 -10.66 0.01
C PRO A 89 -0.81 -11.41 -0.91
N ALA A 90 0.44 -10.94 -0.94
CA ALA A 90 1.52 -11.59 -1.67
C ALA A 90 2.47 -12.30 -0.69
N PRO A 91 2.70 -13.62 -0.83
CA PRO A 91 3.65 -14.34 0.00
C PRO A 91 5.09 -13.91 -0.31
N LEU A 92 5.95 -13.90 0.71
CA LEU A 92 7.39 -13.68 0.59
C LEU A 92 8.11 -14.56 1.60
N HIS A 93 9.12 -15.30 1.13
CA HIS A 93 10.04 -16.06 1.98
C HIS A 93 11.27 -15.20 2.31
N LEU A 94 11.70 -15.22 3.57
CA LEU A 94 12.91 -14.55 4.06
C LEU A 94 13.85 -15.56 4.72
N ASP A 95 15.10 -15.59 4.25
CA ASP A 95 16.17 -16.50 4.70
C ASP A 95 16.88 -16.01 5.98
#